data_AF-A0A093X7U7-F1
#
_entry.id   AF-A0A093X7U7-F1
#
_cell.length_a   1.000
_cell.length_b   1.000
_cell.length_c   1.000
_cell.angle_alpha   90.00
_cell.angle_beta   90.00
_cell.angle_gamma   90.00
#
_symmetry.space_group_name_H-M   'P 1'
#
loop_
_entity.id
_entity.type
_entity.pdbx_description
1 polymer ?
#
loop_
_entity_poly.entity_id
_entity_poly.type
_entity_poly.pdbx_seq_one_letter_code
_entity_poly.pdbx_strand_id
1 'polypeptide(L)'
;MSSSSDRANRVSFNLTNRAHTIPPQLLDMQCRAFYIEFLQVDSDGLSVERRANAKNHATFKIDFHGDYDGILGVRLDMRPDVDSESIRSDNRTNSFSQGDLYLVPRVYGGRSDSTCRTIELPVNQGVRLRHLLKSIMDEGLHIFSFICINNKHLGCRDFVTQALYKMHSARLVSPDIKDTVPREQELRVGDAYNALGMRFRSDPRGQGRACPIDKGKFEFHTRVEAAYMPYDGSQAAIQLINYLAIMTTQQPEVASRPISGSFAGKVAIVTGAGSAGDGIGNGRAAAILLAEQGASVLCVDREKEWANRTVEMITTEGKGKGLAFYGDVTKATDCEAMVSAAVSAFGRLDILVNNVGIGGARGTAVDVDMVEWAAGMEVNVGSMVLSAKYAIPAMQKNSGQVRGAIVNMGSVAGIRGGTPHLLYPTSKGAIVNMTRAMAAHHAPDGIRVNCVCPGMLYTPMMYAGGMSEEAREARRKRSLLGTEGNGWDAGCAVRFLASDEARWITGVILPVDAGATCAVGSDLPKTASVSN
;
A
#
# COMPACT_ATOMS: atom_id res chain seq x y z
N MET A 1 -68.29 7.63 -16.06
CA MET A 1 -67.50 7.57 -17.31
C MET A 1 -66.05 7.91 -16.96
N SER A 2 -65.25 6.92 -16.61
CA SER A 2 -63.81 7.09 -16.36
C SER A 2 -63.09 7.16 -17.69
N SER A 3 -62.48 8.31 -18.02
CA SER A 3 -61.76 8.48 -19.27
C SER A 3 -60.53 7.56 -19.31
N SER A 4 -60.34 6.94 -20.46
CA SER A 4 -59.29 6.00 -20.84
C SER A 4 -57.86 6.55 -20.82
N SER A 5 -57.63 7.75 -20.27
CA SER A 5 -56.33 8.39 -20.11
C SER A 5 -55.56 7.96 -18.84
N ASP A 6 -56.25 7.43 -17.82
CA ASP A 6 -55.64 7.13 -16.51
C ASP A 6 -54.80 5.84 -16.43
N ARG A 7 -54.90 4.96 -17.44
CA ARG A 7 -54.15 3.67 -17.45
C ARG A 7 -52.84 3.70 -18.25
N ALA A 8 -52.63 4.70 -19.11
CA ALA A 8 -51.43 4.77 -19.95
C ALA A 8 -50.16 5.22 -19.17
N ASN A 9 -50.33 5.98 -18.09
CA ASN A 9 -49.24 6.67 -17.38
C ASN A 9 -48.41 5.81 -16.41
N ARG A 10 -48.55 4.47 -16.49
CA ARG A 10 -47.76 3.52 -15.68
C ARG A 10 -47.12 2.40 -16.51
N VAL A 11 -47.21 2.46 -17.84
CA VAL A 11 -46.63 1.44 -18.71
C VAL A 11 -45.12 1.68 -18.84
N SER A 12 -44.33 0.64 -18.56
CA SER A 12 -42.89 0.66 -18.84
C SER A 12 -42.66 0.48 -20.34
N PHE A 13 -41.78 1.27 -20.95
CA PHE A 13 -41.48 1.18 -22.38
C PHE A 13 -40.25 0.28 -22.59
N ASN A 14 -40.39 -0.79 -23.37
CA ASN A 14 -39.25 -1.66 -23.70
C ASN A 14 -38.42 -0.99 -24.81
N LEU A 15 -37.20 -0.57 -24.49
CA LEU A 15 -36.26 0.07 -25.41
C LEU A 15 -35.57 -0.92 -26.34
N THR A 16 -35.36 -2.17 -25.90
CA THR A 16 -34.70 -3.23 -26.68
C THR A 16 -35.52 -3.62 -27.91
N ASN A 17 -36.82 -3.83 -27.74
CA ASN A 17 -37.68 -4.37 -28.81
C ASN A 17 -38.78 -3.40 -29.30
N ARG A 18 -39.05 -2.31 -28.57
CA ARG A 18 -40.19 -1.39 -28.86
C ARG A 18 -39.86 0.09 -28.65
N ALA A 19 -38.66 0.50 -29.05
CA ALA A 19 -38.11 1.85 -28.99
C ALA A 19 -39.04 3.01 -29.41
N HIS A 20 -39.84 2.80 -30.46
CA HIS A 20 -40.68 3.83 -31.11
C HIS A 20 -42.02 4.09 -30.39
N THR A 21 -42.26 3.45 -29.24
CA THR A 21 -43.53 3.54 -28.50
C THR A 21 -43.56 4.64 -27.43
N ILE A 22 -42.46 5.37 -27.27
CA ILE A 22 -42.34 6.43 -26.26
C ILE A 22 -43.01 7.71 -26.79
N PRO A 23 -43.93 8.34 -26.02
CA PRO A 23 -44.56 9.58 -26.44
C PRO A 23 -43.54 10.68 -26.77
N PRO A 24 -43.67 11.38 -27.92
CA PRO A 24 -42.75 12.46 -28.29
C PRO A 24 -42.63 13.55 -27.21
N GLN A 25 -43.72 13.84 -26.50
CA GLN A 25 -43.75 14.81 -25.41
C GLN A 25 -42.87 14.36 -24.23
N LEU A 26 -42.92 13.08 -23.87
CA LEU A 26 -42.05 12.50 -22.85
C LEU A 26 -40.58 12.55 -23.29
N LEU A 27 -40.29 12.27 -24.56
CA LEU A 27 -38.95 12.39 -25.14
C LEU A 27 -38.40 13.83 -25.12
N ASP A 28 -39.28 14.83 -25.16
CA ASP A 28 -38.91 16.25 -25.13
C ASP A 28 -38.78 16.85 -23.73
N MET A 29 -39.06 16.09 -22.68
CA MET A 29 -38.87 16.54 -21.30
C MET A 29 -37.41 16.93 -21.06
N GLN A 30 -37.20 18.13 -20.50
CA GLN A 30 -35.88 18.62 -20.12
C GLN A 30 -35.40 17.93 -18.84
N CYS A 31 -34.21 17.36 -18.90
CA CYS A 31 -33.56 16.68 -17.79
C CYS A 31 -33.05 17.70 -16.77
N ARG A 32 -33.44 17.52 -15.51
CA ARG A 32 -33.04 18.36 -14.37
C ARG A 32 -31.88 17.75 -13.60
N ALA A 33 -31.95 16.45 -13.35
CA ALA A 33 -30.96 15.73 -12.57
C ALA A 33 -30.82 14.31 -13.11
N PHE A 34 -29.61 13.76 -12.99
CA PHE A 34 -29.27 12.42 -13.42
C PHE A 34 -28.66 11.69 -12.25
N TYR A 35 -29.12 10.49 -11.98
CA TYR A 35 -28.68 9.69 -10.85
C TYR A 35 -28.22 8.32 -11.30
N ILE A 36 -27.19 7.81 -10.64
CA ILE A 36 -26.85 6.39 -10.66
C ILE A 36 -27.28 5.81 -9.32
N GLU A 37 -28.19 4.84 -9.38
CA GLU A 37 -28.73 4.12 -8.24
C GLU A 37 -28.05 2.76 -8.11
N PHE A 38 -27.36 2.55 -6.99
CA PHE A 38 -26.74 1.28 -6.64
C PHE A 38 -27.74 0.46 -5.81
N LEU A 39 -28.13 -0.70 -6.31
CA LEU A 39 -29.18 -1.50 -5.66
C LEU A 39 -28.58 -2.47 -4.63
N GLN A 40 -29.41 -2.94 -3.70
CA GLN A 40 -28.98 -3.86 -2.65
C GLN A 40 -28.65 -5.23 -3.24
N VAL A 41 -27.49 -5.77 -2.88
CA VAL A 41 -26.97 -7.05 -3.38
C VAL A 41 -27.49 -8.24 -2.56
N ASP A 42 -27.84 -8.02 -1.30
CA ASP A 42 -28.41 -9.04 -0.41
C ASP A 42 -29.93 -8.98 -0.50
N SER A 43 -30.53 -10.09 -0.92
CA SER A 43 -31.95 -10.18 -1.27
C SER A 43 -32.79 -10.97 -0.27
N ASP A 44 -32.16 -11.38 0.84
CA ASP A 44 -32.80 -12.11 1.93
C ASP A 44 -33.83 -11.21 2.62
N GLY A 45 -35.07 -11.70 2.71
CA GLY A 45 -36.18 -10.96 3.32
C GLY A 45 -36.86 -9.92 2.42
N LEU A 46 -36.40 -9.69 1.19
CA LEU A 46 -37.04 -8.75 0.25
C LEU A 46 -38.29 -9.35 -0.44
N SER A 47 -39.26 -8.50 -0.81
CA SER A 47 -40.42 -8.90 -1.64
C SER A 47 -39.98 -9.43 -3.02
N VAL A 48 -40.84 -10.18 -3.72
CA VAL A 48 -40.50 -10.75 -5.06
C VAL A 48 -40.09 -9.66 -6.06
N GLU A 49 -40.80 -8.53 -6.11
CA GLU A 49 -40.44 -7.38 -6.94
C GLU A 49 -39.10 -6.74 -6.52
N ARG A 50 -38.84 -6.63 -5.22
CA ARG A 50 -37.56 -6.12 -4.70
C ARG A 50 -36.40 -7.09 -4.96
N ARG A 51 -36.65 -8.40 -4.95
CA ARG A 51 -35.67 -9.44 -5.33
C ARG A 51 -35.35 -9.39 -6.82
N ALA A 52 -36.36 -9.16 -7.67
CA ALA A 52 -36.14 -8.96 -9.11
C ALA A 52 -35.29 -7.71 -9.38
N ASN A 53 -35.52 -6.61 -8.65
CA ASN A 53 -34.70 -5.40 -8.75
C ASN A 53 -33.31 -5.55 -8.11
N ALA A 54 -33.18 -6.32 -7.03
CA ALA A 54 -31.90 -6.62 -6.36
C ALA A 54 -30.96 -7.50 -7.21
N LYS A 55 -31.46 -8.13 -8.28
CA LYS A 55 -30.62 -8.82 -9.28
C LYS A 55 -29.80 -7.83 -10.12
N ASN A 56 -30.16 -6.56 -10.16
CA ASN A 56 -29.44 -5.52 -10.89
C ASN A 56 -28.47 -4.80 -9.97
N HIS A 57 -27.22 -4.61 -10.38
CA HIS A 57 -26.19 -4.03 -9.50
C HIS A 57 -26.10 -2.49 -9.56
N ALA A 58 -26.67 -1.86 -10.60
CA ALA A 58 -26.74 -0.41 -10.80
C ALA A 58 -27.82 -0.05 -11.86
N THR A 59 -28.33 1.17 -11.86
CA THR A 59 -29.29 1.71 -12.86
C THR A 59 -29.25 3.24 -12.92
N PHE A 60 -29.87 3.83 -13.96
CA PHE A 60 -30.04 5.28 -14.09
C PHE A 60 -31.44 5.73 -13.68
N LYS A 61 -31.52 6.86 -12.97
CA LYS A 61 -32.74 7.63 -12.80
C LYS A 61 -32.53 9.04 -13.32
N ILE A 62 -33.53 9.60 -14.00
CA ILE A 62 -33.51 10.95 -14.56
C ILE A 62 -34.73 11.68 -14.04
N ASP A 63 -34.55 12.86 -13.45
CA ASP A 63 -35.64 13.76 -13.11
C ASP A 63 -35.81 14.82 -14.19
N PHE A 64 -37.02 15.34 -14.31
CA PHE A 64 -37.34 16.44 -15.22
C PHE A 64 -37.49 17.78 -14.48
N HIS A 65 -37.44 18.89 -15.23
CA HIS A 65 -37.70 20.24 -14.70
C HIS A 65 -39.19 20.52 -14.43
N GLY A 66 -40.09 19.73 -15.03
CA GLY A 66 -41.53 19.75 -14.80
C GLY A 66 -42.07 18.32 -14.70
N ASP A 67 -43.33 18.12 -15.04
CA ASP A 67 -43.93 16.79 -15.14
C ASP A 67 -44.48 16.51 -16.55
N TYR A 68 -44.67 15.23 -16.83
CA TYR A 68 -45.41 14.74 -17.98
C TYR A 68 -46.56 13.90 -17.45
N ASP A 69 -47.76 14.46 -17.37
CA ASP A 69 -48.95 13.82 -16.78
C ASP A 69 -48.68 13.19 -15.40
N GLY A 70 -48.06 13.96 -14.50
CA GLY A 70 -47.67 13.51 -13.15
C GLY A 70 -46.41 12.66 -13.08
N ILE A 71 -45.74 12.40 -14.21
CA ILE A 71 -44.43 11.74 -14.27
C ILE A 71 -43.34 12.79 -14.07
N LEU A 72 -42.64 12.70 -12.93
CA LEU A 72 -41.56 13.63 -12.54
C LEU A 72 -40.17 13.18 -13.02
N GLY A 73 -40.07 11.94 -13.50
CA GLY A 73 -38.81 11.38 -13.96
C GLY A 73 -38.98 9.99 -14.57
N VAL A 74 -37.88 9.39 -14.99
CA VAL A 74 -37.82 8.05 -15.57
C VAL A 74 -36.64 7.27 -15.00
N ARG A 75 -36.74 5.95 -14.99
CA ARG A 75 -35.67 5.04 -14.57
C ARG A 75 -35.42 3.98 -15.64
N LEU A 76 -34.15 3.63 -15.87
CA LEU A 76 -33.76 2.62 -16.86
C LEU A 76 -33.57 1.25 -16.19
N ASP A 77 -34.62 0.45 -16.16
CA ASP A 77 -34.58 -0.88 -15.54
C ASP A 77 -34.12 -1.92 -16.56
N MET A 78 -32.98 -2.54 -16.29
CA MET A 78 -32.49 -3.71 -17.02
C MET A 78 -33.18 -4.97 -16.48
N ARG A 79 -33.71 -5.84 -17.33
CA ARG A 79 -34.41 -7.05 -16.88
C ARG A 79 -33.88 -8.26 -17.64
N PRO A 80 -33.29 -9.24 -16.96
CA PRO A 80 -32.89 -10.48 -17.63
C PRO A 80 -34.14 -11.28 -18.00
N ASP A 81 -34.15 -11.86 -19.21
CA ASP A 81 -35.13 -12.85 -19.58
C ASP A 81 -34.77 -14.18 -18.91
N VAL A 82 -35.42 -14.45 -17.78
CA VAL A 82 -35.20 -15.63 -16.94
C VAL A 82 -35.83 -16.90 -17.51
N ASP A 83 -36.72 -16.78 -18.50
CA ASP A 83 -37.45 -17.90 -19.11
C ASP A 83 -36.83 -18.33 -20.45
N SER A 84 -35.96 -17.49 -21.04
CA SER A 84 -35.21 -17.84 -22.26
C SER A 84 -34.16 -18.94 -22.04
N GLU A 85 -34.11 -19.93 -22.94
CA GLU A 85 -33.08 -20.98 -22.90
C GLU A 85 -31.68 -20.36 -23.00
N SER A 86 -30.89 -20.55 -21.95
CA SER A 86 -29.55 -19.99 -21.88
C SER A 86 -28.68 -20.54 -23.02
N ILE A 87 -28.14 -19.68 -23.87
CA ILE A 87 -27.21 -20.09 -24.93
C ILE A 87 -25.91 -20.54 -24.23
N ARG A 88 -25.65 -21.86 -24.25
CA ARG A 88 -24.41 -22.45 -23.71
C ARG A 88 -23.29 -22.20 -24.72
N SER A 89 -22.27 -21.43 -24.34
CA SER A 89 -21.01 -21.41 -25.08
C SER A 89 -20.03 -22.45 -24.51
N ASP A 90 -19.15 -22.88 -25.39
CA ASP A 90 -18.10 -23.87 -25.27
C ASP A 90 -17.08 -23.60 -24.15
N ASN A 91 -17.45 -23.86 -22.89
CA ASN A 91 -16.57 -24.35 -21.81
C ASN A 91 -17.32 -24.30 -20.46
N ARG A 92 -18.39 -25.09 -20.33
CA ARG A 92 -19.06 -25.55 -19.08
C ARG A 92 -19.19 -24.59 -17.86
N THR A 93 -19.05 -23.28 -17.97
CA THR A 93 -19.02 -22.37 -16.79
C THR A 93 -19.82 -21.08 -16.94
N ASN A 94 -20.05 -20.55 -18.16
CA ASN A 94 -20.81 -19.32 -18.37
C ASN A 94 -21.99 -19.56 -19.33
N SER A 95 -23.17 -19.05 -19.01
CA SER A 95 -24.29 -18.99 -19.96
C SER A 95 -24.73 -17.54 -20.18
N PHE A 96 -25.41 -17.25 -21.29
CA PHE A 96 -25.89 -15.90 -21.60
C PHE A 96 -27.41 -15.86 -21.59
N SER A 97 -27.98 -14.79 -21.03
CA SER A 97 -29.42 -14.48 -21.04
C SER A 97 -29.61 -13.11 -21.69
N GLN A 98 -30.56 -13.01 -22.63
CA GLN A 98 -30.87 -11.75 -23.26
C GLN A 98 -31.46 -10.78 -22.23
N GLY A 99 -30.99 -9.53 -22.25
CA GLY A 99 -31.49 -8.48 -21.39
C GLY A 99 -32.42 -7.53 -22.13
N ASP A 100 -33.57 -7.24 -21.55
CA ASP A 100 -34.42 -6.12 -21.97
C ASP A 100 -34.07 -4.86 -21.17
N LEU A 101 -34.02 -3.72 -21.84
CA LEU A 101 -33.91 -2.41 -21.22
C LEU A 101 -35.28 -1.72 -21.22
N TYR A 102 -35.78 -1.35 -20.04
CA TYR A 102 -37.06 -0.67 -19.89
C TYR A 102 -36.88 0.78 -19.43
N LEU A 103 -37.57 1.70 -20.08
CA LEU A 103 -37.80 3.05 -19.58
C LEU A 103 -39.06 3.05 -18.71
N VAL A 104 -38.89 3.27 -17.41
CA VAL A 104 -39.96 3.17 -16.42
C VAL A 104 -40.30 4.56 -15.88
N PRO A 105 -41.51 5.08 -16.13
CA PRO A 105 -41.96 6.34 -15.54
C PRO A 105 -41.96 6.33 -14.01
N ARG A 106 -41.58 7.46 -13.41
CA ARG A 106 -41.59 7.68 -11.95
C ARG A 106 -42.40 8.93 -11.61
N VAL A 107 -43.34 8.76 -10.69
CA VAL A 107 -44.19 9.85 -10.14
C VAL A 107 -43.52 10.60 -8.98
N TYR A 108 -42.21 10.40 -8.79
CA TYR A 108 -41.43 11.05 -7.75
C TYR A 108 -40.07 11.52 -8.29
N GLY A 109 -39.70 12.74 -7.92
CA GLY A 109 -38.36 13.29 -8.16
C GLY A 109 -37.43 13.02 -6.98
N GLY A 110 -36.17 13.42 -7.13
CA GLY A 110 -35.14 13.34 -6.11
C GLY A 110 -34.39 12.00 -6.09
N ARG A 111 -33.41 11.90 -5.18
CA ARG A 111 -32.65 10.66 -4.99
C ARG A 111 -33.53 9.58 -4.38
N SER A 112 -33.22 8.33 -4.71
CA SER A 112 -33.88 7.20 -4.09
C SER A 112 -33.16 6.80 -2.80
N ASP A 113 -33.90 6.84 -1.68
CA ASP A 113 -33.45 6.35 -0.37
C ASP A 113 -33.66 4.84 -0.22
N SER A 114 -34.31 4.20 -1.21
CA SER A 114 -34.59 2.76 -1.22
C SER A 114 -33.44 1.91 -1.78
N THR A 115 -32.33 2.55 -2.14
CA THR A 115 -31.14 1.95 -2.74
C THR A 115 -30.04 1.85 -1.69
N CYS A 116 -28.97 1.10 -1.95
CA CYS A 116 -27.84 1.08 -1.02
C CYS A 116 -27.01 2.37 -1.10
N ARG A 117 -26.97 2.99 -2.29
CA ARG A 117 -26.38 4.30 -2.51
C ARG A 117 -26.96 4.93 -3.77
N THR A 118 -27.14 6.25 -3.75
CA THR A 118 -27.50 7.02 -4.94
C THR A 118 -26.52 8.16 -5.12
N ILE A 119 -25.96 8.33 -6.32
CA ILE A 119 -25.11 9.47 -6.68
C ILE A 119 -25.83 10.34 -7.71
N GLU A 120 -25.75 11.66 -7.56
CA GLU A 120 -26.25 12.64 -8.51
C GLU A 120 -25.10 13.15 -9.37
N LEU A 121 -25.35 13.21 -10.69
CA LEU A 121 -24.43 13.73 -11.70
C LEU A 121 -25.00 15.01 -12.33
N PRO A 122 -24.17 16.01 -12.63
CA PRO A 122 -24.58 17.19 -13.38
C PRO A 122 -25.05 16.81 -14.79
N VAL A 123 -26.21 17.35 -15.17
CA VAL A 123 -26.72 17.31 -16.54
C VAL A 123 -26.52 18.67 -17.17
N ASN A 124 -26.01 18.72 -18.40
CA ASN A 124 -25.80 19.98 -19.10
C ASN A 124 -27.14 20.65 -19.46
N GLN A 125 -27.13 21.98 -19.50
CA GLN A 125 -28.34 22.77 -19.77
C GLN A 125 -28.94 22.42 -21.13
N GLY A 126 -30.27 22.28 -21.19
CA GLY A 126 -31.00 22.00 -22.43
C GLY A 126 -30.97 20.54 -22.87
N VAL A 127 -30.35 19.63 -22.11
CA VAL A 127 -30.43 18.19 -22.37
C VAL A 127 -31.87 17.71 -22.16
N ARG A 128 -32.41 17.01 -23.16
CA ARG A 128 -33.73 16.37 -23.15
C ARG A 128 -33.56 14.86 -23.04
N LEU A 129 -34.61 14.16 -22.63
CA LEU A 129 -34.61 12.71 -22.52
C LEU A 129 -34.16 12.03 -23.82
N ARG A 130 -34.64 12.51 -24.97
CA ARG A 130 -34.24 12.02 -26.30
C ARG A 130 -32.73 12.03 -26.53
N HIS A 131 -31.99 13.01 -26.01
CA HIS A 131 -30.54 13.08 -26.22
C HIS A 131 -29.82 11.96 -25.47
N LEU A 132 -30.23 11.68 -24.23
CA LEU A 132 -29.67 10.60 -23.42
C LEU A 132 -30.00 9.23 -24.01
N LEU A 133 -31.26 9.03 -24.43
CA LEU A 133 -31.68 7.76 -25.05
C LEU A 133 -30.96 7.52 -26.38
N LYS A 134 -30.77 8.57 -27.19
CA LYS A 134 -30.01 8.50 -28.44
C LYS A 134 -28.60 7.95 -28.22
N SER A 135 -27.88 8.42 -27.19
CA SER A 135 -26.54 7.90 -26.84
C SER A 135 -26.50 6.40 -26.52
N ILE A 136 -27.61 5.84 -26.04
CA ILE A 136 -27.72 4.40 -25.74
C ILE A 136 -28.21 3.62 -26.99
N MET A 137 -29.07 4.22 -27.79
CA MET A 137 -29.81 3.52 -28.84
C MET A 137 -29.07 3.46 -30.19
N ASP A 138 -28.46 4.56 -30.62
CA ASP A 138 -27.92 4.70 -31.99
C ASP A 138 -26.81 3.70 -32.34
N GLU A 139 -26.09 3.22 -31.34
CA GLU A 139 -24.98 2.29 -31.48
C GLU A 139 -25.26 0.95 -30.81
N GLY A 140 -26.53 0.59 -30.62
CA GLY A 140 -26.92 -0.75 -30.18
C GLY A 140 -26.58 -1.10 -28.72
N LEU A 141 -26.19 -0.14 -27.87
CA LEU A 141 -25.82 -0.41 -26.47
C LEU A 141 -27.02 -0.97 -25.66
N HIS A 142 -28.24 -0.53 -25.99
CA HIS A 142 -29.49 -1.07 -25.45
C HIS A 142 -29.77 -2.55 -25.78
N ILE A 143 -29.00 -3.15 -26.69
CA ILE A 143 -29.08 -4.57 -27.04
C ILE A 143 -27.87 -5.27 -26.41
N PHE A 144 -28.11 -5.86 -25.25
CA PHE A 144 -27.07 -6.52 -24.45
C PHE A 144 -27.58 -7.83 -23.87
N SER A 145 -26.65 -8.71 -23.54
CA SER A 145 -26.91 -9.95 -22.82
C SER A 145 -26.18 -9.92 -21.49
N PHE A 146 -26.83 -10.48 -20.48
CA PHE A 146 -26.22 -10.75 -19.20
C PHE A 146 -25.32 -11.99 -19.30
N ILE A 147 -24.21 -11.97 -18.57
CA ILE A 147 -23.44 -13.19 -18.29
C ILE A 147 -24.03 -13.84 -17.04
N CYS A 148 -24.45 -15.10 -17.15
CA CYS A 148 -25.00 -15.88 -16.05
C CYS A 148 -23.94 -16.82 -15.48
N ILE A 149 -23.62 -16.62 -14.20
CA ILE A 149 -22.67 -17.44 -13.43
C ILE A 149 -23.34 -17.79 -12.10
N ASN A 150 -23.47 -19.08 -11.79
CA ASN A 150 -24.11 -19.56 -10.56
C ASN A 150 -25.49 -18.93 -10.29
N ASN A 151 -26.35 -18.85 -11.31
CA ASN A 151 -27.69 -18.22 -11.29
C ASN A 151 -27.69 -16.70 -11.00
N LYS A 152 -26.56 -16.02 -11.18
CA LYS A 152 -26.45 -14.55 -11.05
C LYS A 152 -26.22 -13.93 -12.41
N HIS A 153 -26.99 -12.87 -12.70
CA HIS A 153 -26.92 -12.13 -13.95
C HIS A 153 -25.96 -10.94 -13.76
N LEU A 154 -24.89 -10.93 -14.56
CA LEU A 154 -23.81 -9.95 -14.55
C LEU A 154 -23.89 -9.09 -15.81
N GLY A 155 -23.55 -7.81 -15.71
CA GLY A 155 -23.50 -6.91 -16.87
C GLY A 155 -24.10 -5.52 -16.63
N CYS A 156 -24.81 -5.32 -15.52
CA CYS A 156 -25.50 -4.05 -15.26
C CYS A 156 -24.53 -2.87 -15.17
N ARG A 157 -23.41 -3.04 -14.45
CA ARG A 157 -22.47 -1.93 -14.26
C ARG A 157 -21.67 -1.67 -15.51
N ASP A 158 -21.36 -2.70 -16.29
CA ASP A 158 -20.74 -2.54 -17.60
C ASP A 158 -21.64 -1.71 -18.52
N PHE A 159 -22.93 -2.05 -18.62
CA PHE A 159 -23.90 -1.24 -19.36
C PHE A 159 -23.94 0.22 -18.89
N VAL A 160 -24.07 0.46 -17.58
CA VAL A 160 -24.10 1.81 -16.99
C VAL A 160 -22.80 2.56 -17.28
N THR A 161 -21.65 1.88 -17.22
CA THR A 161 -20.33 2.47 -17.51
C THR A 161 -20.22 2.88 -18.98
N GLN A 162 -20.61 2.01 -19.91
CA GLN A 162 -20.61 2.30 -21.35
C GLN A 162 -21.59 3.42 -21.71
N ALA A 163 -22.78 3.44 -21.10
CA ALA A 163 -23.78 4.46 -21.34
C ALA A 163 -23.31 5.84 -20.83
N LEU A 164 -22.75 5.89 -19.63
CA LEU A 164 -22.16 7.11 -19.08
C LEU A 164 -21.04 7.64 -19.97
N TYR A 165 -20.18 6.76 -20.49
CA TYR A 165 -19.14 7.15 -21.43
C TYR A 165 -19.67 7.85 -22.67
N LYS A 166 -20.72 7.29 -23.29
CA LYS A 166 -21.32 7.89 -24.48
C LYS A 166 -22.00 9.23 -24.17
N MET A 167 -22.73 9.30 -23.07
CA MET A 167 -23.37 10.54 -22.64
C MET A 167 -22.34 11.62 -22.31
N HIS A 168 -21.23 11.26 -21.68
CA HIS A 168 -20.14 12.18 -21.38
C HIS A 168 -19.42 12.64 -22.65
N SER A 169 -19.10 11.72 -23.56
CA SER A 169 -18.47 12.01 -24.85
C SER A 169 -19.33 12.93 -25.72
N ALA A 170 -20.66 12.78 -25.65
CA ALA A 170 -21.64 13.66 -26.28
C ALA A 170 -21.90 14.97 -25.51
N ARG A 171 -21.16 15.23 -24.42
CA ARG A 171 -21.30 16.42 -23.55
C ARG A 171 -22.72 16.59 -23.00
N LEU A 172 -23.36 15.50 -22.59
CA LEU A 172 -24.72 15.52 -22.01
C LEU A 172 -24.67 15.48 -20.47
N VAL A 173 -23.77 14.67 -19.91
CA VAL A 173 -23.65 14.40 -18.46
C VAL A 173 -22.18 14.49 -18.06
N SER A 174 -21.89 15.12 -16.91
CA SER A 174 -20.56 15.05 -16.30
C SER A 174 -20.42 13.78 -15.45
N PRO A 175 -19.29 13.06 -15.50
CA PRO A 175 -19.04 11.95 -14.59
C PRO A 175 -18.75 12.42 -13.17
N ASP A 176 -18.46 13.71 -12.95
CA ASP A 176 -18.17 14.24 -11.61
C ASP A 176 -19.41 14.15 -10.71
N ILE A 177 -19.21 13.66 -9.49
CA ILE A 177 -20.29 13.49 -8.53
C ILE A 177 -20.66 14.84 -7.95
N LYS A 178 -21.92 15.24 -8.15
CA LYS A 178 -22.47 16.48 -7.59
C LYS A 178 -22.80 16.33 -6.12
N ASP A 179 -23.49 15.24 -5.74
CA ASP A 179 -23.91 14.96 -4.35
C ASP A 179 -24.40 13.49 -4.24
N THR A 180 -24.52 12.93 -3.03
CA THR A 180 -24.77 11.49 -2.77
C THR A 180 -25.75 11.24 -1.63
N VAL A 181 -26.37 10.04 -1.58
CA VAL A 181 -27.24 9.56 -0.49
C VAL A 181 -26.88 8.11 -0.13
N PRO A 182 -26.81 7.74 1.17
CA PRO A 182 -27.06 8.59 2.35
C PRO A 182 -25.91 9.59 2.61
N ARG A 183 -26.27 10.84 2.96
CA ARG A 183 -25.30 11.93 3.19
C ARG A 183 -24.41 11.72 4.43
N GLU A 184 -24.91 10.98 5.41
CA GLU A 184 -24.21 10.66 6.66
C GLU A 184 -22.95 9.79 6.43
N GLN A 185 -22.82 9.22 5.23
CA GLN A 185 -21.66 8.43 4.81
C GLN A 185 -21.13 9.00 3.50
N GLU A 186 -20.31 10.03 3.63
CA GLU A 186 -19.70 10.71 2.50
C GLU A 186 -19.00 9.71 1.58
N LEU A 187 -19.38 9.72 0.30
CA LEU A 187 -18.77 8.88 -0.71
C LEU A 187 -17.38 9.43 -1.00
N ARG A 188 -16.37 8.63 -0.67
CA ARG A 188 -14.96 9.01 -0.79
C ARG A 188 -14.41 8.90 -2.22
N VAL A 189 -15.26 9.06 -3.25
CA VAL A 189 -14.83 9.11 -4.65
C VAL A 189 -15.51 10.30 -5.33
N GLY A 190 -14.75 10.99 -6.18
CA GLY A 190 -15.20 12.25 -6.80
C GLY A 190 -15.96 12.07 -8.12
N ASP A 191 -15.91 10.88 -8.73
CA ASP A 191 -16.53 10.61 -10.03
C ASP A 191 -17.27 9.26 -10.06
N ALA A 192 -18.19 9.18 -11.01
CA ALA A 192 -19.08 8.04 -11.21
C ALA A 192 -18.37 6.77 -11.66
N TYR A 193 -17.25 6.85 -12.40
CA TYR A 193 -16.53 5.66 -12.84
C TYR A 193 -15.90 4.95 -11.64
N ASN A 194 -15.27 5.71 -10.74
CA ASN A 194 -14.78 5.17 -9.49
C ASN A 194 -15.91 4.57 -8.64
N ALA A 195 -17.07 5.24 -8.54
CA ALA A 195 -18.22 4.71 -7.82
C ALA A 195 -18.77 3.40 -8.43
N LEU A 196 -18.77 3.27 -9.76
CA LEU A 196 -19.19 2.05 -10.48
C LEU A 196 -18.25 0.87 -10.21
N GLY A 197 -16.97 1.13 -9.95
CA GLY A 197 -15.98 0.15 -9.52
C GLY A 197 -16.10 -0.31 -8.07
N MET A 198 -16.98 0.32 -7.27
CA MET A 198 -17.17 -0.01 -5.85
C MET A 198 -18.39 -0.90 -5.68
N ARG A 199 -18.31 -1.99 -4.92
CA ARG A 199 -19.45 -2.79 -4.48
C ARG A 199 -19.92 -2.30 -3.12
N PHE A 200 -21.17 -1.87 -3.05
CA PHE A 200 -21.82 -1.44 -1.83
C PHE A 200 -22.54 -2.64 -1.21
N ARG A 201 -22.12 -3.08 -0.02
CA ARG A 201 -22.85 -4.13 0.74
C ARG A 201 -24.05 -3.51 1.45
N SER A 202 -25.02 -4.35 1.81
CA SER A 202 -26.19 -3.95 2.60
C SER A 202 -25.86 -3.63 4.08
N ASP A 203 -24.59 -3.39 4.42
CA ASP A 203 -24.20 -3.09 5.79
C ASP A 203 -24.66 -1.67 6.20
N PRO A 204 -24.98 -1.44 7.49
CA PRO A 204 -25.46 -0.13 7.97
C PRO A 204 -24.47 1.01 7.75
N ARG A 205 -23.22 0.72 7.40
CA ARG A 205 -22.10 1.67 7.25
C ARG A 205 -21.80 1.98 5.77
N GLY A 206 -22.54 1.38 4.83
CA GLY A 206 -22.46 1.61 3.39
C GLY A 206 -21.04 1.51 2.82
N GLN A 207 -20.17 0.67 3.40
CA GLN A 207 -18.77 0.62 3.03
C GLN A 207 -18.58 -0.01 1.65
N GLY A 208 -18.10 0.79 0.69
CA GLY A 208 -17.77 0.31 -0.64
C GLY A 208 -16.47 -0.50 -0.63
N ARG A 209 -16.46 -1.65 -1.30
CA ARG A 209 -15.25 -2.44 -1.57
C ARG A 209 -14.93 -2.40 -3.06
N ALA A 210 -13.66 -2.31 -3.43
CA ALA A 210 -13.29 -2.43 -4.83
C ALA A 210 -13.77 -3.79 -5.36
N CYS A 211 -14.36 -3.80 -6.55
CA CYS A 211 -14.79 -5.01 -7.23
C CYS A 211 -14.65 -4.79 -8.73
N PRO A 212 -14.08 -5.75 -9.47
CA PRO A 212 -14.12 -5.70 -10.93
C PRO A 212 -15.54 -5.43 -11.43
N ILE A 213 -15.67 -4.60 -12.48
CA ILE A 213 -16.94 -4.42 -13.17
C ILE A 213 -17.44 -5.76 -13.69
N ASP A 214 -18.72 -6.04 -13.45
CA ASP A 214 -19.38 -7.22 -13.95
C ASP A 214 -19.62 -7.06 -15.46
N LYS A 215 -18.74 -7.67 -16.26
CA LYS A 215 -18.76 -7.57 -17.73
C LYS A 215 -20.07 -8.14 -18.28
N GLY A 216 -20.75 -7.36 -19.13
CA GLY A 216 -21.87 -7.81 -19.96
C GLY A 216 -21.39 -8.33 -21.31
N LYS A 217 -22.32 -8.78 -22.15
CA LYS A 217 -22.06 -9.02 -23.58
C LYS A 217 -22.87 -8.03 -24.39
N PHE A 218 -22.23 -7.36 -25.33
CA PHE A 218 -22.89 -6.44 -26.26
C PHE A 218 -22.81 -7.03 -27.66
N GLU A 219 -23.96 -7.16 -28.33
CA GLU A 219 -24.03 -7.80 -29.64
C GLU A 219 -23.64 -6.84 -30.76
N PHE A 220 -24.09 -5.59 -30.66
CA PHE A 220 -23.91 -4.57 -31.70
C PHE A 220 -23.05 -3.39 -31.26
N HIS A 221 -22.52 -3.42 -30.03
CA HIS A 221 -21.72 -2.34 -29.47
C HIS A 221 -20.32 -2.82 -29.10
N THR A 222 -19.29 -2.15 -29.61
CA THR A 222 -17.91 -2.38 -29.20
C THR A 222 -17.68 -1.73 -27.83
N ARG A 223 -17.43 -2.56 -26.82
CA ARG A 223 -17.08 -2.10 -25.47
C ARG A 223 -15.89 -1.14 -25.56
N VAL A 224 -16.04 0.04 -24.96
CA VAL A 224 -14.95 0.99 -24.78
C VAL A 224 -14.21 0.68 -23.49
N GLU A 225 -12.90 0.54 -23.59
CA GLU A 225 -12.00 0.42 -22.44
C GLU A 225 -11.12 1.68 -22.39
N ALA A 226 -11.15 2.39 -21.26
CA ALA A 226 -10.38 3.61 -21.05
C ALA A 226 -9.75 3.62 -19.66
N ALA A 227 -8.66 4.37 -19.50
CA ALA A 227 -7.85 4.34 -18.28
C ALA A 227 -8.61 4.74 -17.00
N TYR A 228 -9.62 5.61 -17.11
CA TYR A 228 -10.46 6.06 -15.99
C TYR A 228 -11.63 5.11 -15.69
N MET A 229 -11.86 4.06 -16.49
CA MET A 229 -12.92 3.09 -16.25
C MET A 229 -12.44 1.96 -15.32
N PRO A 230 -13.27 1.48 -14.39
CA PRO A 230 -12.87 0.55 -13.32
C PRO A 230 -12.87 -0.93 -13.75
N TYR A 231 -12.40 -1.25 -14.96
CA TYR A 231 -12.29 -2.63 -15.43
C TYR A 231 -11.17 -3.39 -14.74
N ASP A 232 -11.31 -4.71 -14.66
CA ASP A 232 -10.26 -5.58 -14.11
C ASP A 232 -8.92 -5.36 -14.84
N GLY A 233 -7.85 -5.14 -14.07
CA GLY A 233 -6.53 -4.81 -14.60
C GLY A 233 -6.31 -3.36 -15.08
N SER A 234 -7.31 -2.48 -15.03
CA SER A 234 -7.13 -1.06 -15.38
C SER A 234 -6.36 -0.29 -14.29
N GLN A 235 -5.64 0.76 -14.68
CA GLN A 235 -4.96 1.65 -13.73
C GLN A 235 -5.94 2.27 -12.72
N ALA A 236 -7.17 2.59 -13.15
CA ALA A 236 -8.23 3.06 -12.26
C ALA A 236 -8.71 2.00 -11.27
N ALA A 237 -8.88 0.73 -11.68
CA ALA A 237 -9.25 -0.33 -10.75
C ALA A 237 -8.16 -0.55 -9.67
N ILE A 238 -6.89 -0.48 -10.06
CA ILE A 238 -5.75 -0.55 -9.12
C ILE A 238 -5.74 0.65 -8.16
N GLN A 239 -5.95 1.87 -8.68
CA GLN A 239 -6.04 3.09 -7.87
C GLN A 239 -7.21 3.02 -6.88
N LEU A 240 -8.37 2.50 -7.29
CA LEU A 240 -9.54 2.32 -6.43
C LEU A 240 -9.30 1.29 -5.33
N ILE A 241 -8.63 0.16 -5.65
CA ILE A 241 -8.21 -0.84 -4.66
C ILE A 241 -7.29 -0.20 -3.62
N ASN A 242 -6.28 0.55 -4.07
CA ASN A 242 -5.32 1.22 -3.18
C ASN A 242 -6.00 2.31 -2.33
N TYR A 243 -6.87 3.12 -2.95
CA TYR A 243 -7.62 4.16 -2.27
C TYR A 243 -8.48 3.58 -1.14
N LEU A 244 -9.18 2.46 -1.39
CA LEU A 244 -10.00 1.80 -0.38
C LEU A 244 -9.15 1.08 0.67
N ALA A 245 -8.01 0.50 0.30
CA ALA A 245 -7.09 -0.15 1.23
C ALA A 245 -6.51 0.84 2.27
N ILE A 246 -6.21 2.07 1.85
CA ILE A 246 -5.76 3.15 2.75
C ILE A 246 -6.85 3.52 3.77
N MET A 247 -8.13 3.42 3.37
CA MET A 247 -9.29 3.86 4.16
C MET A 247 -9.85 2.78 5.11
N THR A 248 -9.48 1.50 4.94
CA THR A 248 -9.98 0.35 5.75
C THR A 248 -9.09 -0.07 6.93
N THR A 249 -8.16 0.77 7.36
CA THR A 249 -7.11 0.46 8.36
C THR A 249 -7.58 0.29 9.82
N GLN A 250 -8.77 -0.28 10.08
CA GLN A 250 -9.26 -0.60 11.43
C GLN A 250 -9.91 -1.99 11.64
N GLN A 251 -9.65 -3.04 10.84
CA GLN A 251 -9.92 -4.44 11.23
C GLN A 251 -8.86 -5.43 10.69
N PRO A 252 -8.58 -6.55 11.39
CA PRO A 252 -7.32 -7.28 11.28
C PRO A 252 -7.20 -8.13 10.00
N GLU A 253 -6.03 -8.08 9.37
CA GLU A 253 -5.69 -8.83 8.16
C GLU A 253 -5.60 -10.34 8.42
N VAL A 254 -6.10 -11.13 7.46
CA VAL A 254 -5.62 -12.50 7.25
C VAL A 254 -4.16 -12.40 6.81
N ALA A 255 -3.24 -12.96 7.60
CA ALA A 255 -1.80 -12.81 7.42
C ALA A 255 -1.34 -13.20 6.01
N SER A 256 -0.92 -12.21 5.22
CA SER A 256 -0.23 -12.46 3.96
C SER A 256 1.22 -12.88 4.24
N ARG A 257 1.76 -13.75 3.37
CA ARG A 257 3.17 -14.14 3.41
C ARG A 257 4.01 -12.91 3.05
N PRO A 258 5.01 -12.52 3.86
CA PRO A 258 5.90 -11.42 3.48
C PRO A 258 6.66 -11.79 2.21
N ILE A 259 6.79 -10.85 1.27
CA ILE A 259 7.61 -11.03 0.07
C ILE A 259 9.06 -11.07 0.54
N SER A 260 9.73 -12.20 0.31
CA SER A 260 11.05 -12.45 0.89
C SER A 260 12.08 -11.43 0.38
N GLY A 261 12.81 -10.83 1.31
CA GLY A 261 13.94 -9.93 1.04
C GLY A 261 13.66 -8.58 0.36
N SER A 262 12.47 -8.33 -0.21
CA SER A 262 12.26 -7.15 -1.07
C SER A 262 12.16 -5.83 -0.29
N PHE A 263 12.91 -4.83 -0.76
CA PHE A 263 12.84 -3.43 -0.33
C PHE A 263 12.36 -2.49 -1.44
N ALA A 264 11.62 -3.02 -2.42
CA ALA A 264 11.12 -2.21 -3.52
C ALA A 264 10.30 -1.01 -3.02
N GLY A 265 10.73 0.19 -3.41
CA GLY A 265 10.08 1.44 -2.98
C GLY A 265 10.38 1.88 -1.55
N LYS A 266 11.27 1.19 -0.83
CA LYS A 266 11.74 1.58 0.52
C LYS A 266 12.97 2.46 0.44
N VAL A 267 13.11 3.35 1.42
CA VAL A 267 14.25 4.28 1.52
C VAL A 267 15.03 4.02 2.80
N ALA A 268 16.35 3.88 2.69
CA ALA A 268 17.25 3.64 3.81
C ALA A 268 18.26 4.77 3.97
N ILE A 269 18.55 5.14 5.22
CA ILE A 269 19.74 5.89 5.59
C ILE A 269 20.70 4.93 6.27
N VAL A 270 21.95 4.88 5.82
CA VAL A 270 23.01 4.12 6.47
C VAL A 270 24.12 5.07 6.90
N THR A 271 24.35 5.19 8.20
CA THR A 271 25.41 6.04 8.78
C THR A 271 26.73 5.28 8.86
N GLY A 272 27.85 5.92 8.50
CA GLY A 272 29.13 5.21 8.34
C GLY A 272 29.05 4.20 7.20
N ALA A 273 28.35 4.54 6.12
CA ALA A 273 28.23 3.71 4.92
C ALA A 273 29.53 3.69 4.10
N GLY A 274 30.45 4.62 4.36
CA GLY A 274 31.74 4.68 3.72
C GLY A 274 32.76 3.72 4.34
N SER A 275 33.84 3.49 3.61
CA SER A 275 35.04 2.83 4.09
C SER A 275 36.24 3.25 3.24
N ALA A 276 37.43 3.20 3.80
CA ALA A 276 38.67 3.44 3.08
C ALA A 276 38.85 2.47 1.91
N GLY A 277 39.21 3.01 0.74
CA GLY A 277 39.42 2.26 -0.50
C GLY A 277 38.25 1.35 -0.85
N ASP A 278 38.55 0.11 -1.23
CA ASP A 278 37.56 -0.93 -1.55
C ASP A 278 37.18 -1.81 -0.34
N GLY A 279 37.62 -1.43 0.86
CA GLY A 279 37.35 -2.21 2.07
C GLY A 279 35.85 -2.37 2.35
N ILE A 280 35.42 -3.55 2.78
CA ILE A 280 34.03 -3.82 3.14
C ILE A 280 33.85 -3.70 4.66
N GLY A 281 33.48 -2.49 5.10
CA GLY A 281 32.97 -2.25 6.45
C GLY A 281 31.51 -2.68 6.61
N ASN A 282 31.04 -2.78 7.86
CA ASN A 282 29.67 -3.19 8.18
C ASN A 282 28.62 -2.28 7.52
N GLY A 283 28.81 -0.96 7.60
CA GLY A 283 27.90 0.02 6.98
C GLY A 283 27.89 -0.07 5.46
N ARG A 284 29.05 -0.17 4.81
CA ARG A 284 29.14 -0.37 3.35
C ARG A 284 28.42 -1.65 2.91
N ALA A 285 28.67 -2.76 3.59
CA ALA A 285 28.01 -4.03 3.30
C ALA A 285 26.48 -3.92 3.46
N ALA A 286 26.00 -3.30 4.55
CA ALA A 286 24.58 -3.08 4.76
C ALA A 286 23.96 -2.21 3.65
N ALA A 287 24.62 -1.12 3.26
CA ALA A 287 24.16 -0.23 2.20
C ALA A 287 24.02 -0.96 0.85
N ILE A 288 25.04 -1.75 0.47
CA ILE A 288 25.02 -2.54 -0.77
C ILE A 288 23.89 -3.58 -0.72
N LEU A 289 23.82 -4.39 0.33
CA LEU A 289 22.83 -5.46 0.46
C LEU A 289 21.38 -4.96 0.52
N LEU A 290 21.13 -3.78 1.10
CA LEU A 290 19.82 -3.14 1.07
C LEU A 290 19.46 -2.67 -0.33
N ALA A 291 20.42 -2.06 -1.04
CA ALA A 291 20.22 -1.57 -2.40
C ALA A 291 19.99 -2.71 -3.41
N GLU A 292 20.71 -3.83 -3.29
CA GLU A 292 20.54 -5.05 -4.10
C GLU A 292 19.11 -5.62 -4.04
N GLN A 293 18.43 -5.41 -2.92
CA GLN A 293 17.05 -5.84 -2.70
C GLN A 293 16.01 -4.77 -3.07
N GLY A 294 16.45 -3.65 -3.67
CA GLY A 294 15.58 -2.62 -4.25
C GLY A 294 15.37 -1.37 -3.39
N ALA A 295 16.08 -1.23 -2.26
CA ALA A 295 16.04 0.01 -1.48
C ALA A 295 16.73 1.16 -2.21
N SER A 296 16.24 2.38 -2.04
CA SER A 296 17.02 3.59 -2.32
C SER A 296 17.81 3.97 -1.07
N VAL A 297 19.13 4.04 -1.16
CA VAL A 297 20.00 4.16 0.01
C VAL A 297 20.75 5.50 0.01
N LEU A 298 20.53 6.30 1.06
CA LEU A 298 21.38 7.44 1.39
C LEU A 298 22.60 6.93 2.18
N CYS A 299 23.76 6.97 1.54
CA CYS A 299 25.04 6.57 2.12
C CYS A 299 25.65 7.77 2.85
N VAL A 300 25.54 7.80 4.18
CA VAL A 300 26.04 8.88 5.02
C VAL A 300 27.43 8.54 5.54
N ASP A 301 28.39 9.42 5.31
CA ASP A 301 29.72 9.34 5.91
C ASP A 301 30.31 10.73 6.12
N ARG A 302 31.29 10.85 7.03
CA ARG A 302 32.04 12.09 7.20
C ARG A 302 33.13 12.23 6.15
N GLU A 303 33.57 11.16 5.51
CA GLU A 303 34.55 11.23 4.42
C GLU A 303 33.82 11.12 3.06
N LYS A 304 33.86 12.20 2.28
CA LYS A 304 33.08 12.33 1.03
C LYS A 304 33.41 11.22 0.02
N GLU A 305 34.69 10.94 -0.15
CA GLU A 305 35.22 9.96 -1.08
C GLU A 305 34.74 8.54 -0.72
N TRP A 306 34.61 8.26 0.57
CA TRP A 306 34.22 6.93 1.06
C TRP A 306 32.74 6.66 0.81
N ALA A 307 31.88 7.66 1.05
CA ALA A 307 30.45 7.58 0.73
C ALA A 307 30.23 7.45 -0.78
N ASN A 308 30.93 8.25 -1.59
CA ASN A 308 30.86 8.18 -3.05
C ASN A 308 31.28 6.81 -3.57
N ARG A 309 32.35 6.21 -3.03
CA ARG A 309 32.79 4.87 -3.44
C ARG A 309 31.74 3.81 -3.15
N THR A 310 31.03 3.90 -2.02
CA THR A 310 29.91 2.99 -1.72
C THR A 310 28.77 3.16 -2.72
N VAL A 311 28.41 4.40 -3.08
CA VAL A 311 27.39 4.66 -4.11
C VAL A 311 27.81 4.09 -5.46
N GLU A 312 29.08 4.25 -5.84
CA GLU A 312 29.62 3.66 -7.07
C GLU A 312 29.41 2.14 -7.06
N MET A 313 29.83 1.44 -6.00
CA MET A 313 29.62 0.00 -5.83
C MET A 313 28.13 -0.39 -5.92
N ILE A 314 27.24 0.36 -5.29
CA ILE A 314 25.78 0.14 -5.40
C ILE A 314 25.30 0.22 -6.85
N THR A 315 25.79 1.22 -7.60
CA THR A 315 25.38 1.45 -8.99
C THR A 315 26.00 0.47 -9.98
N THR A 316 27.25 0.05 -9.76
CA THR A 316 28.00 -0.81 -10.69
C THR A 316 27.73 -2.29 -10.45
N GLU A 317 27.62 -2.72 -9.19
CA GLU A 317 27.50 -4.15 -8.82
C GLU A 317 26.04 -4.54 -8.52
N GLY A 318 25.25 -3.66 -7.89
CA GLY A 318 23.99 -4.03 -7.22
C GLY A 318 22.68 -3.72 -7.95
N LYS A 319 22.71 -3.05 -9.12
CA LYS A 319 21.50 -2.53 -9.82
C LYS A 319 20.54 -1.70 -8.92
N GLY A 320 21.04 -1.18 -7.81
CA GLY A 320 20.26 -0.44 -6.81
C GLY A 320 20.37 1.07 -7.01
N LYS A 321 19.78 1.84 -6.08
CA LYS A 321 19.89 3.31 -6.08
C LYS A 321 20.64 3.78 -4.84
N GLY A 322 21.75 4.49 -5.03
CA GLY A 322 22.54 5.09 -3.96
C GLY A 322 22.65 6.61 -4.14
N LEU A 323 22.64 7.35 -3.04
CA LEU A 323 22.99 8.77 -3.00
C LEU A 323 23.96 9.02 -1.85
N ALA A 324 25.06 9.72 -2.11
CA ALA A 324 26.03 10.04 -1.07
C ALA A 324 25.57 11.28 -0.29
N PHE A 325 25.75 11.25 1.02
CA PHE A 325 25.56 12.40 1.89
C PHE A 325 26.78 12.56 2.79
N TYR A 326 27.35 13.75 2.80
CA TYR A 326 28.49 14.11 3.63
C TYR A 326 27.96 14.79 4.90
N GLY A 327 28.25 14.22 6.06
CA GLY A 327 27.80 14.80 7.33
C GLY A 327 28.39 14.14 8.55
N ASP A 328 28.44 14.90 9.64
CA ASP A 328 28.88 14.45 10.95
C ASP A 328 27.67 14.15 11.84
N VAL A 329 27.43 12.87 12.11
CA VAL A 329 26.28 12.41 12.89
C VAL A 329 26.31 12.81 14.37
N THR A 330 27.40 13.43 14.85
CA THR A 330 27.43 14.09 16.16
C THR A 330 26.73 15.45 16.15
N LYS A 331 26.49 16.03 14.97
CA LYS A 331 25.85 17.34 14.81
C LYS A 331 24.37 17.18 14.48
N ALA A 332 23.53 17.80 15.30
CA ALA A 332 22.08 17.79 15.10
C ALA A 332 21.66 18.33 13.72
N THR A 333 22.35 19.37 13.22
CA THR A 333 22.11 19.97 11.90
C THR A 333 22.32 18.98 10.76
N ASP A 334 23.36 18.15 10.86
CA ASP A 334 23.70 17.20 9.81
C ASP A 334 22.75 15.99 9.85
N CYS A 335 22.34 15.57 11.06
CA CYS A 335 21.30 14.55 11.23
C CYS A 335 19.94 14.99 10.67
N GLU A 336 19.55 16.25 10.86
CA GLU A 336 18.34 16.81 10.27
C GLU A 336 18.44 16.91 8.75
N ALA A 337 19.60 17.36 8.25
CA ALA A 337 19.86 17.53 6.83
C ALA A 337 19.89 16.18 6.08
N MET A 338 20.48 15.12 6.65
CA MET A 338 20.48 13.80 5.99
C MET A 338 19.07 13.21 5.86
N VAL A 339 18.21 13.40 6.86
CA VAL A 339 16.81 12.96 6.79
C VAL A 339 16.06 13.77 5.75
N SER A 340 16.25 15.09 5.73
CA SER A 340 15.66 15.98 4.74
C SER A 340 16.11 15.65 3.32
N ALA A 341 17.39 15.30 3.13
CA ALA A 341 17.94 14.87 1.86
C ALA A 341 17.32 13.54 1.38
N ALA A 342 17.19 12.54 2.27
CA ALA A 342 16.52 11.28 1.93
C ALA A 342 15.06 11.49 1.50
N VAL A 343 14.30 12.29 2.26
CA VAL A 343 12.90 12.59 1.95
C VAL A 343 12.79 13.41 0.66
N SER A 344 13.67 14.37 0.43
CA SER A 344 13.64 15.20 -0.79
C SER A 344 14.01 14.40 -2.04
N ALA A 345 15.01 13.53 -1.95
CA ALA A 345 15.50 12.73 -3.07
C ALA A 345 14.58 11.54 -3.41
N PHE A 346 13.99 10.91 -2.39
CA PHE A 346 13.29 9.62 -2.54
C PHE A 346 11.83 9.63 -2.06
N GLY A 347 11.36 10.73 -1.48
CA GLY A 347 9.95 10.96 -1.09
C GLY A 347 9.54 10.40 0.27
N ARG A 348 10.39 9.61 0.94
CA ARG A 348 10.07 8.93 2.22
C ARG A 348 11.34 8.47 2.95
N LEU A 349 11.18 7.95 4.16
CA LEU A 349 12.22 7.25 4.93
C LEU A 349 11.63 6.03 5.63
N ASP A 350 12.17 4.84 5.39
CA ASP A 350 11.67 3.58 5.98
C ASP A 350 12.68 2.93 6.93
N ILE A 351 13.98 3.04 6.63
CA ILE A 351 15.04 2.31 7.32
C ILE A 351 16.12 3.28 7.80
N LEU A 352 16.53 3.16 9.07
CA LEU A 352 17.72 3.83 9.60
C LEU A 352 18.69 2.77 10.14
N VAL A 353 19.90 2.75 9.59
CA VAL A 353 21.01 1.93 10.10
C VAL A 353 22.00 2.85 10.80
N ASN A 354 22.03 2.75 12.12
CA ASN A 354 22.98 3.44 12.97
C ASN A 354 24.24 2.58 13.12
N ASN A 355 25.25 2.83 12.28
CA ASN A 355 26.47 2.02 12.22
C ASN A 355 27.73 2.74 12.71
N VAL A 356 27.75 4.08 12.72
CA VAL A 356 28.92 4.85 13.20
C VAL A 356 29.33 4.43 14.61
N GLY A 357 30.63 4.26 14.80
CA GLY A 357 31.24 4.05 16.10
C GLY A 357 32.76 4.00 16.02
N ILE A 358 33.42 4.29 17.12
CA ILE A 358 34.88 4.32 17.28
C ILE A 358 35.30 3.51 18.51
N GLY A 359 36.58 3.13 18.58
CA GLY A 359 37.18 2.53 19.77
C GLY A 359 37.15 3.45 20.99
N GLY A 360 37.32 4.76 20.76
CA GLY A 360 37.27 5.80 21.79
C GLY A 360 38.48 5.81 22.73
N ALA A 361 38.32 6.49 23.87
CA ALA A 361 39.34 6.66 24.90
C ALA A 361 39.94 5.32 25.35
N ARG A 362 41.27 5.30 25.46
CA ARG A 362 42.03 4.17 26.01
C ARG A 362 42.08 4.26 27.54
N GLY A 363 42.39 3.14 28.18
CA GLY A 363 42.59 3.07 29.63
C GLY A 363 41.45 2.39 30.39
N THR A 364 41.72 2.23 31.67
CA THR A 364 40.86 1.72 32.73
C THR A 364 40.12 2.86 33.44
N ALA A 365 39.37 2.57 34.50
CA ALA A 365 38.72 3.62 35.29
C ALA A 365 39.69 4.61 35.97
N VAL A 366 40.98 4.27 36.08
CA VAL A 366 41.99 5.09 36.77
C VAL A 366 42.61 6.14 35.84
N ASP A 367 42.84 5.77 34.58
CA ASP A 367 43.71 6.48 33.64
C ASP A 367 43.00 6.91 32.35
N VAL A 368 41.68 6.68 32.24
CA VAL A 368 40.90 7.13 31.09
C VAL A 368 40.80 8.65 31.03
N ASP A 369 41.06 9.22 29.86
CA ASP A 369 40.84 10.64 29.60
C ASP A 369 39.34 10.92 29.49
N MET A 370 38.82 11.80 30.36
CA MET A 370 37.39 12.10 30.42
C MET A 370 36.87 12.95 29.26
N VAL A 371 37.74 13.70 28.58
CA VAL A 371 37.39 14.47 27.37
C VAL A 371 37.23 13.52 26.20
N GLU A 372 38.20 12.63 25.99
CA GLU A 372 38.09 11.57 24.97
C GLU A 372 36.93 10.62 25.28
N TRP A 373 36.64 10.38 26.56
CA TRP A 373 35.48 9.61 27.00
C TRP A 373 34.17 10.23 26.54
N ALA A 374 33.97 11.51 26.84
CA ALA A 374 32.76 12.23 26.46
C ALA A 374 32.58 12.23 24.93
N ALA A 375 33.65 12.51 24.18
CA ALA A 375 33.62 12.47 22.71
C ALA A 375 33.30 11.07 22.17
N GLY A 376 33.86 10.01 22.75
CA GLY A 376 33.56 8.64 22.34
C GLY A 376 32.12 8.23 22.63
N MET A 377 31.54 8.67 23.75
CA MET A 377 30.13 8.46 24.06
C MET A 377 29.20 9.24 23.13
N GLU A 378 29.56 10.47 22.78
CA GLU A 378 28.83 11.28 21.80
C GLU A 378 28.81 10.60 20.43
N VAL A 379 29.96 10.12 19.94
CA VAL A 379 30.07 9.42 18.66
C VAL A 379 29.33 8.08 18.69
N ASN A 380 29.52 7.25 19.72
CA ASN A 380 28.99 5.88 19.74
C ASN A 380 27.50 5.79 20.11
N VAL A 381 27.02 6.71 20.96
CA VAL A 381 25.66 6.66 21.53
C VAL A 381 24.86 7.89 21.15
N GLY A 382 25.41 9.09 21.39
CA GLY A 382 24.72 10.35 21.12
C GLY A 382 24.30 10.50 19.66
N SER A 383 25.16 10.13 18.72
CA SER A 383 24.89 10.19 17.28
C SER A 383 23.68 9.35 16.85
N MET A 384 23.47 8.19 17.48
CA MET A 384 22.34 7.31 17.19
C MET A 384 21.03 7.92 17.70
N VAL A 385 21.08 8.58 18.87
CA VAL A 385 19.94 9.32 19.44
C VAL A 385 19.57 10.49 18.54
N LEU A 386 20.55 11.28 18.08
CA LEU A 386 20.32 12.40 17.16
C LEU A 386 19.75 11.91 15.82
N SER A 387 20.32 10.86 15.25
CA SER A 387 19.83 10.28 14.00
C SER A 387 18.37 9.81 14.13
N ALA A 388 18.04 9.11 15.22
CA ALA A 388 16.68 8.67 15.50
C ALA A 388 15.71 9.83 15.73
N LYS A 389 16.14 10.89 16.44
CA LYS A 389 15.34 12.09 16.73
C LYS A 389 14.72 12.71 15.47
N TYR A 390 15.47 12.74 14.36
CA TYR A 390 14.98 13.30 13.10
C TYR A 390 14.36 12.23 12.17
N ALA A 391 14.86 11.00 12.20
CA ALA A 391 14.35 9.92 11.35
C ALA A 391 12.94 9.45 11.75
N ILE A 392 12.64 9.36 13.05
CA ILE A 392 11.37 8.84 13.55
C ILE A 392 10.17 9.69 13.08
N PRO A 393 10.18 11.03 13.18
CA PRO A 393 9.11 11.86 12.60
C PRO A 393 8.89 11.67 11.10
N ALA A 394 9.95 11.36 10.33
CA ALA A 394 9.82 11.06 8.92
C ALA A 394 9.18 9.67 8.70
N MET A 395 9.59 8.66 9.46
CA MET A 395 9.01 7.30 9.41
C MET A 395 7.54 7.29 9.83
N GLN A 396 7.15 8.07 10.85
CA GLN A 396 5.76 8.17 11.33
C GLN A 396 4.76 8.60 10.23
N LYS A 397 5.23 9.32 9.20
CA LYS A 397 4.43 9.74 8.05
C LYS A 397 4.13 8.61 7.07
N ASN A 398 4.82 7.47 7.16
CA ASN A 398 4.56 6.31 6.31
C ASN A 398 3.21 5.68 6.67
N SER A 399 2.52 5.15 5.65
CA SER A 399 1.30 4.37 5.83
C SER A 399 1.61 2.92 6.27
N GLY A 400 0.65 2.28 6.94
CA GLY A 400 0.73 0.86 7.34
C GLY A 400 0.94 0.66 8.84
N GLN A 401 0.89 -0.61 9.27
CA GLN A 401 1.13 -1.01 10.66
C GLN A 401 2.62 -0.96 11.03
N VAL A 402 3.50 -1.37 10.11
CA VAL A 402 4.95 -1.21 10.23
C VAL A 402 5.36 -0.02 9.37
N ARG A 403 5.74 1.07 10.03
CA ARG A 403 6.06 2.36 9.42
C ARG A 403 7.55 2.61 9.27
N GLY A 404 8.38 1.93 10.06
CA GLY A 404 9.83 2.03 9.93
C GLY A 404 10.61 0.95 10.68
N ALA A 405 11.89 0.84 10.36
CA ALA A 405 12.82 -0.07 11.01
C ALA A 405 14.15 0.64 11.30
N ILE A 406 14.58 0.60 12.56
CA ILE A 406 15.87 1.09 13.02
C ILE A 406 16.73 -0.11 13.41
N VAL A 407 17.94 -0.16 12.86
CA VAL A 407 18.95 -1.17 13.21
C VAL A 407 20.19 -0.48 13.77
N ASN A 408 20.44 -0.70 15.05
CA ASN A 408 21.63 -0.18 15.73
C ASN A 408 22.77 -1.21 15.67
N MET A 409 23.98 -0.76 15.36
CA MET A 409 25.18 -1.59 15.42
C MET A 409 25.80 -1.57 16.82
N GLY A 410 25.51 -2.61 17.58
CA GLY A 410 26.14 -2.92 18.85
C GLY A 410 27.50 -3.61 18.69
N SER A 411 27.79 -4.51 19.62
CA SER A 411 28.96 -5.40 19.62
C SER A 411 28.76 -6.47 20.70
N VAL A 412 29.36 -7.65 20.53
CA VAL A 412 29.43 -8.63 21.63
C VAL A 412 30.12 -8.08 22.88
N ALA A 413 31.00 -7.08 22.74
CA ALA A 413 31.60 -6.38 23.87
C ALA A 413 30.56 -5.65 24.74
N GLY A 414 29.42 -5.24 24.15
CA GLY A 414 28.30 -4.67 24.89
C GLY A 414 27.41 -5.70 25.59
N ILE A 415 27.55 -6.99 25.25
CA ILE A 415 26.79 -8.10 25.86
C ILE A 415 27.60 -8.76 26.98
N ARG A 416 28.88 -9.05 26.73
CA ARG A 416 29.75 -9.77 27.66
C ARG A 416 30.73 -8.88 28.43
N GLY A 417 30.92 -7.63 28.01
CA GLY A 417 32.04 -6.79 28.48
C GLY A 417 33.39 -7.25 27.91
N GLY A 418 34.49 -6.79 28.51
CA GLY A 418 35.82 -7.42 28.33
C GLY A 418 36.62 -6.99 27.09
N THR A 419 36.96 -5.71 27.01
CA THR A 419 38.04 -5.21 26.13
C THR A 419 39.12 -4.53 26.97
N PRO A 420 40.34 -4.30 26.44
CA PRO A 420 41.41 -3.61 27.17
C PRO A 420 41.08 -2.17 27.60
N HIS A 421 40.02 -1.57 27.05
CA HIS A 421 39.64 -0.18 27.28
C HIS A 421 38.19 -0.09 27.76
N LEU A 422 37.93 0.81 28.71
CA LEU A 422 36.65 0.92 29.42
C LEU A 422 35.52 1.47 28.55
N LEU A 423 35.81 2.39 27.63
CA LEU A 423 34.80 3.14 26.87
C LEU A 423 33.99 2.24 25.94
N TYR A 424 34.68 1.50 25.08
CA TYR A 424 34.03 0.73 24.03
C TYR A 424 32.92 -0.23 24.54
N PRO A 425 33.17 -1.13 25.51
CA PRO A 425 32.17 -2.08 25.99
C PRO A 425 31.04 -1.34 26.72
N THR A 426 31.35 -0.28 27.47
CA THR A 426 30.36 0.58 28.13
C THR A 426 29.42 1.22 27.10
N SER A 427 29.98 1.87 26.07
CA SER A 427 29.20 2.51 25.01
C SER A 427 28.36 1.51 24.21
N LYS A 428 28.89 0.32 23.91
CA LYS A 428 28.14 -0.74 23.22
C LYS A 428 27.07 -1.37 24.11
N GLY A 429 27.29 -1.45 25.43
CA GLY A 429 26.27 -1.82 26.40
C GLY A 429 25.14 -0.79 26.51
N ALA A 430 25.48 0.50 26.41
CA ALA A 430 24.49 1.57 26.32
C ALA A 430 23.62 1.42 25.06
N ILE A 431 24.21 1.10 23.91
CA ILE A 431 23.45 0.85 22.66
C ILE A 431 22.48 -0.33 22.81
N VAL A 432 22.88 -1.40 23.49
CA VAL A 432 22.03 -2.58 23.76
C VAL A 432 20.77 -2.17 24.54
N ASN A 433 20.92 -1.40 25.63
CA ASN A 433 19.76 -0.97 26.41
C ASN A 433 18.97 0.16 25.73
N MET A 434 19.63 1.09 25.06
CA MET A 434 19.00 2.14 24.26
C MET A 434 18.09 1.55 23.18
N THR A 435 18.52 0.48 22.52
CA THR A 435 17.71 -0.24 21.52
C THR A 435 16.39 -0.72 22.12
N ARG A 436 16.43 -1.36 23.30
CA ARG A 436 15.21 -1.83 23.99
C ARG A 436 14.30 -0.69 24.40
N ALA A 437 14.87 0.40 24.92
CA ALA A 437 14.12 1.58 25.29
C ALA A 437 13.42 2.22 24.08
N MET A 438 14.14 2.44 22.98
CA MET A 438 13.58 2.98 21.74
C MET A 438 12.52 2.06 21.14
N ALA A 439 12.73 0.73 21.18
CA ALA A 439 11.73 -0.24 20.73
C ALA A 439 10.42 -0.13 21.52
N ALA A 440 10.50 0.00 22.85
CA ALA A 440 9.33 0.17 23.69
C ALA A 440 8.62 1.50 23.44
N HIS A 441 9.38 2.59 23.29
CA HIS A 441 8.82 3.93 23.09
C HIS A 441 8.13 4.11 21.73
N HIS A 442 8.65 3.48 20.67
CA HIS A 442 8.18 3.69 19.30
C HIS A 442 7.41 2.51 18.71
N ALA A 443 7.15 1.47 19.49
CA ALA A 443 6.22 0.41 19.09
C ALA A 443 4.81 0.94 18.75
N PRO A 444 4.20 1.89 19.53
CA PRO A 444 2.91 2.49 19.16
C PRO A 444 2.95 3.29 17.85
N ASP A 445 4.13 3.77 17.46
CA ASP A 445 4.36 4.48 16.19
C ASP A 445 4.50 3.52 15.00
N GLY A 446 4.44 2.20 15.22
CA GLY A 446 4.70 1.20 14.20
C GLY A 446 6.16 1.10 13.77
N ILE A 447 7.10 1.57 14.61
CA ILE A 447 8.53 1.57 14.30
C ILE A 447 9.23 0.48 15.13
N ARG A 448 9.96 -0.39 14.43
CA ARG A 448 10.75 -1.45 15.06
C ARG A 448 12.16 -0.97 15.31
N VAL A 449 12.75 -1.33 16.45
CA VAL A 449 14.14 -0.97 16.78
C VAL A 449 14.87 -2.20 17.26
N ASN A 450 15.93 -2.61 16.56
CA ASN A 450 16.68 -3.83 16.85
C ASN A 450 18.19 -3.54 16.86
N CYS A 451 18.98 -4.44 17.44
CA CYS A 451 20.42 -4.31 17.53
C CYS A 451 21.12 -5.53 16.94
N VAL A 452 22.08 -5.31 16.04
CA VAL A 452 23.03 -6.32 15.58
C VAL A 452 24.30 -6.19 16.43
N CYS A 453 24.78 -7.28 17.02
CA CYS A 453 25.98 -7.31 17.85
C CYS A 453 27.06 -8.19 17.21
N PRO A 454 27.92 -7.61 16.36
CA PRO A 454 28.99 -8.38 15.74
C PRO A 454 30.04 -8.86 16.73
N GLY A 455 30.56 -10.07 16.46
CA GLY A 455 31.74 -10.63 17.11
C GLY A 455 33.04 -10.21 16.42
N MET A 456 33.90 -11.18 16.15
CA MET A 456 35.23 -10.95 15.55
C MET A 456 35.11 -10.82 14.03
N LEU A 457 34.74 -9.64 13.55
CA LEU A 457 34.74 -9.33 12.11
C LEU A 457 36.07 -8.74 11.65
N TYR A 458 36.59 -9.27 10.53
CA TYR A 458 37.75 -8.73 9.81
C TYR A 458 37.30 -7.63 8.87
N THR A 459 37.34 -6.39 9.36
CA THR A 459 36.89 -5.21 8.63
C THR A 459 38.01 -4.16 8.57
N PRO A 460 37.90 -3.14 7.70
CA PRO A 460 38.87 -2.05 7.60
C PRO A 460 39.26 -1.43 8.94
N MET A 461 38.29 -1.23 9.85
CA MET A 461 38.53 -0.71 11.20
C MET A 461 39.54 -1.54 11.99
N MET A 462 39.67 -2.83 11.69
CA MET A 462 40.50 -3.76 12.44
C MET A 462 41.88 -3.99 11.84
N TYR A 463 42.00 -4.15 10.51
CA TYR A 463 43.30 -4.40 9.88
C TYR A 463 44.06 -3.13 9.48
N ALA A 464 43.39 -1.96 9.36
CA ALA A 464 44.04 -0.72 8.93
C ALA A 464 45.17 -0.27 9.89
N GLY A 465 45.11 -0.68 11.16
CA GLY A 465 46.15 -0.40 12.15
C GLY A 465 47.35 -1.34 12.15
N GLY A 466 47.46 -2.27 11.17
CA GLY A 466 48.59 -3.21 11.10
C GLY A 466 48.47 -4.38 12.07
N MET A 467 47.37 -5.13 11.99
CA MET A 467 47.15 -6.34 12.79
C MET A 467 48.16 -7.44 12.45
N SER A 468 48.82 -8.00 13.47
CA SER A 468 49.69 -9.18 13.31
C SER A 468 48.87 -10.47 13.11
N GLU A 469 49.48 -11.48 12.50
CA GLU A 469 48.81 -12.76 12.25
C GLU A 469 48.48 -13.48 13.56
N GLU A 470 49.33 -13.37 14.59
CA GLU A 470 49.08 -13.92 15.92
C GLU A 470 47.85 -13.28 16.57
N ALA A 471 47.70 -11.95 16.44
CA ALA A 471 46.53 -11.23 16.94
C ALA A 471 45.26 -11.63 16.19
N ARG A 472 45.37 -11.86 14.87
CA ARG A 472 44.25 -12.33 14.04
C ARG A 472 43.83 -13.75 14.40
N GLU A 473 44.78 -14.65 14.60
CA GLU A 473 44.51 -16.03 14.98
C GLU A 473 43.90 -16.11 16.40
N ALA A 474 44.38 -15.27 17.33
CA ALA A 474 43.78 -15.14 18.65
C ALA A 474 42.31 -14.68 18.58
N ARG A 475 41.93 -13.86 17.59
CA ARG A 475 40.52 -13.49 17.36
C ARG A 475 39.69 -14.66 16.85
N ARG A 476 40.19 -15.42 15.89
CA ARG A 476 39.50 -16.62 15.35
C ARG A 476 39.16 -17.62 16.43
N LYS A 477 40.11 -17.88 17.34
CA LYS A 477 39.95 -18.81 18.47
C LYS A 477 38.93 -18.37 19.52
N ARG A 478 38.50 -17.10 19.52
CA ARG A 478 37.42 -16.64 20.42
C ARG A 478 36.03 -17.03 19.94
N SER A 479 35.89 -17.44 18.68
CA SER A 479 34.64 -17.89 18.08
C SER A 479 34.55 -19.42 18.13
N LEU A 480 33.36 -19.97 18.39
CA LEU A 480 33.16 -21.43 18.42
C LEU A 480 33.31 -22.07 17.03
N LEU A 481 32.98 -21.35 15.96
CA LEU A 481 33.21 -21.85 14.60
C LEU A 481 34.69 -21.84 14.20
N GLY A 482 35.59 -21.24 15.01
CA GLY A 482 37.01 -21.11 14.69
C GLY A 482 37.30 -20.24 13.45
N THR A 483 36.33 -19.45 13.00
CA THR A 483 36.45 -18.57 11.83
C THR A 483 36.39 -17.09 12.23
N GLU A 484 36.75 -16.23 11.28
CA GLU A 484 36.58 -14.78 11.37
C GLU A 484 35.49 -14.36 10.37
N GLY A 485 34.52 -13.56 10.83
CA GLY A 485 33.51 -12.98 9.93
C GLY A 485 34.05 -11.76 9.18
N ASN A 486 33.23 -11.15 8.36
CA ASN A 486 33.53 -9.90 7.64
C ASN A 486 32.30 -8.97 7.62
N GLY A 487 32.39 -7.83 6.94
CA GLY A 487 31.31 -6.85 6.89
C GLY A 487 29.98 -7.40 6.34
N TRP A 488 30.02 -8.39 5.43
CA TRP A 488 28.83 -9.00 4.85
C TRP A 488 28.01 -9.79 5.87
N ASP A 489 28.64 -10.42 6.87
CA ASP A 489 27.93 -11.15 7.92
C ASP A 489 27.03 -10.21 8.74
N ALA A 490 27.55 -9.04 9.11
CA ALA A 490 26.78 -7.98 9.76
C ALA A 490 25.72 -7.40 8.81
N GLY A 491 26.09 -7.13 7.55
CA GLY A 491 25.18 -6.57 6.55
C GLY A 491 23.96 -7.47 6.28
N CYS A 492 24.14 -8.79 6.23
CA CYS A 492 23.05 -9.76 6.08
C CYS A 492 22.06 -9.71 7.26
N ALA A 493 22.58 -9.59 8.49
CA ALA A 493 21.74 -9.45 9.67
C ALA A 493 20.97 -8.12 9.69
N VAL A 494 21.62 -7.02 9.28
CA VAL A 494 20.97 -5.71 9.11
C VAL A 494 19.85 -5.80 8.08
N ARG A 495 20.13 -6.39 6.92
CA ARG A 495 19.14 -6.62 5.84
C ARG A 495 17.94 -7.39 6.36
N PHE A 496 18.15 -8.50 7.08
CA PHE A 496 17.05 -9.27 7.66
C PHE A 496 16.22 -8.45 8.66
N LEU A 497 16.85 -7.80 9.64
CA LEU A 497 16.13 -7.06 10.68
C LEU A 497 15.40 -5.83 10.15
N ALA A 498 15.88 -5.24 9.05
CA ALA A 498 15.21 -4.14 8.36
C ALA A 498 14.00 -4.59 7.53
N SER A 499 13.93 -5.85 7.10
CA SER A 499 12.90 -6.35 6.17
C SER A 499 11.55 -6.64 6.85
N ASP A 500 10.53 -6.88 6.01
CA ASP A 500 9.21 -7.33 6.45
C ASP A 500 9.20 -8.77 6.97
N GLU A 501 10.26 -9.55 6.74
CA GLU A 501 10.43 -10.86 7.38
C GLU A 501 10.66 -10.73 8.89
N ALA A 502 11.24 -9.60 9.32
CA ALA A 502 11.40 -9.25 10.73
C ALA A 502 10.25 -8.40 11.28
N ARG A 503 9.08 -8.35 10.61
CA ARG A 503 7.94 -7.50 11.01
C ARG A 503 7.44 -7.75 12.44
N TRP A 504 7.71 -8.93 12.99
CA TRP A 504 7.32 -9.31 14.35
C TRP A 504 8.50 -9.33 15.34
N ILE A 505 9.62 -8.70 14.96
CA ILE A 505 10.85 -8.63 15.75
C ILE A 505 11.16 -7.15 16.04
N THR A 506 11.07 -6.77 17.32
CA THR A 506 11.47 -5.47 17.85
C THR A 506 12.13 -5.66 19.22
N GLY A 507 13.13 -4.84 19.55
CA GLY A 507 13.90 -4.92 20.79
C GLY A 507 14.92 -6.08 20.83
N VAL A 508 15.11 -6.83 19.74
CA VAL A 508 16.06 -7.96 19.74
C VAL A 508 17.49 -7.46 19.77
N ILE A 509 18.32 -8.17 20.52
CA ILE A 509 19.77 -8.03 20.52
C ILE A 509 20.30 -9.29 19.86
N LEU A 510 20.73 -9.19 18.60
CA LEU A 510 21.11 -10.33 17.77
C LEU A 510 22.64 -10.45 17.68
N PRO A 511 23.27 -11.42 18.35
CA PRO A 511 24.69 -11.72 18.16
C PRO A 511 24.95 -12.26 16.75
N VAL A 512 25.97 -11.72 16.09
CA VAL A 512 26.52 -12.22 14.81
C VAL A 512 28.00 -12.45 15.02
N ASP A 513 28.32 -13.57 15.67
CA ASP A 513 29.59 -13.70 16.40
C ASP A 513 30.20 -15.10 16.34
N ALA A 514 29.73 -15.95 15.42
CA ALA A 514 30.22 -17.32 15.26
C ALA A 514 30.21 -18.12 16.59
N GLY A 515 29.23 -17.85 17.47
CA GLY A 515 29.03 -18.56 18.73
C GLY A 515 29.85 -18.00 19.90
N ALA A 516 30.59 -16.90 19.71
CA ALA A 516 31.43 -16.32 20.75
C ALA A 516 30.65 -15.98 22.04
N THR A 517 29.35 -15.66 21.95
CA THR A 517 28.53 -15.28 23.11
C THR A 517 27.65 -16.39 23.70
N CYS A 518 27.51 -17.55 23.07
CA CYS A 518 26.53 -18.55 23.53
C CYS A 518 27.07 -19.53 24.59
N ALA A 519 28.39 -19.74 24.69
CA ALA A 519 28.99 -20.65 25.66
C ALA A 519 30.20 -20.04 26.37
N VAL A 520 30.48 -20.51 27.58
CA VAL A 520 31.72 -20.22 28.32
C VAL A 520 32.56 -21.50 28.36
N GLY A 521 33.85 -21.43 28.03
CA GLY A 521 34.79 -22.54 28.22
C GLY A 521 34.51 -23.80 27.38
N SER A 522 34.48 -23.69 26.05
CA SER A 522 34.34 -24.82 25.13
C SER A 522 35.55 -25.77 25.07
N ASP A 523 36.66 -25.39 25.70
CA ASP A 523 37.94 -26.11 25.65
C ASP A 523 38.08 -27.17 26.74
N LEU A 524 37.00 -27.50 27.45
CA LEU A 524 36.99 -28.61 28.39
C LEU A 524 37.26 -29.92 27.63
N PRO A 525 38.34 -30.65 27.95
CA PRO A 525 38.58 -31.93 27.31
C PRO A 525 37.41 -32.87 27.59
N LYS A 526 37.06 -33.74 26.64
CA LYS A 526 35.95 -34.71 26.83
C LYS A 526 36.12 -35.55 28.11
N THR A 527 37.36 -35.76 28.54
CA THR A 527 37.71 -36.44 29.80
C THR A 527 37.27 -35.70 31.07
N ALA A 528 36.96 -34.40 30.98
CA ALA A 528 36.37 -33.62 32.08
C ALA A 528 34.88 -33.91 32.28
N SER A 529 34.21 -34.55 31.31
CA SER A 529 32.85 -35.06 31.47
C SER A 529 32.91 -36.46 32.07
N VAL A 530 32.93 -36.55 33.40
CA VAL A 530 32.88 -37.83 34.12
C VAL A 530 31.43 -38.32 34.14
N SER A 531 31.11 -39.34 33.35
CA SER A 531 29.84 -40.08 33.49
C SER A 531 30.01 -41.13 34.58
N ASN A 532 29.28 -41.00 35.69
CA ASN A 532 28.95 -42.14 36.55
C ASN A 532 27.70 -42.84 36.03
#